data_AF-A0A2V2V2L0-F1
#
_entry.id   AF-A0A2V2V2L0-F1
#
_cell.length_a   1.000
_cell.length_b   1.000
_cell.length_c   1.000
_cell.angle_alpha   90.00
_cell.angle_beta   90.00
_cell.angle_gamma   90.00
#
_symmetry.space_group_name_H-M   'P 1'
#
loop_
_entity.id
_entity.type
_entity.pdbx_description
1 polymer ?
#
loop_
_entity_poly.entity_id
_entity_poly.type
_entity_poly.pdbx_seq_one_letter_code
_entity_poly.pdbx_strand_id
1 'polypeptide(L)'
;MGIECVQCTFTSRRSVWTHFPSWDAAYADNDNDAMYLSGGKHRVIDSVIAHTKDDGIDSGATGNGGSLVVHNTIVEGCMHEGVALSSDPNGHREVVISHTIVQYCQQGIESGYASKQHTASITSSLIQKCSVGVRYGDNYHWSHCDGKLTLQNTTLAQNEVNVMNYERRYQVPQDPEYFHSEGVLSQRHWKLLQDAARGSALPLAAAPPEAVVMLLMDVRRRELPKTGWEGCKDMFLLPGNNTLIVDEVVDAEAFTEELRVTEDVTVTF
;
A
#
# COMPACT_ATOMS: atom_id res chain seq x y z
N MET A 1 -18.66 2.52 -7.67
CA MET A 1 -17.67 1.82 -8.49
C MET A 1 -17.36 2.52 -9.81
N GLY A 2 -16.10 2.54 -10.26
CA GLY A 2 -15.69 3.02 -11.59
C GLY A 2 -15.59 1.93 -12.67
N ILE A 3 -15.00 0.78 -12.33
CA ILE A 3 -14.96 -0.40 -13.21
C ILE A 3 -14.97 -1.69 -12.39
N GLU A 4 -15.71 -2.69 -12.89
CA GLU A 4 -15.59 -4.08 -12.47
C GLU A 4 -14.97 -4.89 -13.61
N CYS A 5 -13.87 -5.58 -13.35
CA CYS A 5 -13.24 -6.50 -14.30
C CYS A 5 -12.96 -7.82 -13.59
N VAL A 6 -13.77 -8.84 -13.93
CA VAL A 6 -13.62 -10.19 -13.40
C VAL A 6 -13.05 -11.12 -14.48
N GLN A 7 -11.97 -11.84 -14.19
CA GLN A 7 -11.33 -12.79 -15.11
C GLN A 7 -10.93 -12.19 -16.46
N CYS A 8 -10.52 -10.92 -16.45
CA CYS A 8 -10.28 -10.16 -17.67
C CYS A 8 -8.81 -9.69 -17.76
N THR A 9 -8.44 -9.12 -18.90
CA THR A 9 -7.19 -8.36 -19.00
C THR A 9 -7.55 -6.89 -19.08
N PHE A 10 -7.04 -6.11 -18.12
CA PHE A 10 -7.30 -4.69 -18.01
C PHE A 10 -5.99 -3.91 -17.91
N THR A 11 -5.93 -2.77 -18.57
CA THR A 11 -4.78 -1.87 -18.47
C THR A 11 -5.26 -0.43 -18.48
N SER A 12 -5.12 0.24 -17.32
CA SER A 12 -5.22 1.69 -17.21
C SER A 12 -3.82 2.28 -17.38
N ARG A 13 -3.69 3.28 -18.25
CA ARG A 13 -2.42 3.97 -18.49
C ARG A 13 -2.62 5.46 -18.68
N ARG A 14 -1.80 6.31 -18.04
CA ARG A 14 -1.87 7.78 -18.22
C ARG A 14 -3.30 8.29 -18.08
N SER A 15 -3.96 7.84 -17.03
CA SER A 15 -5.39 8.06 -16.79
C SER A 15 -5.61 8.62 -15.40
N VAL A 16 -6.71 9.36 -15.23
CA VAL A 16 -7.16 9.85 -13.93
C VAL A 16 -8.52 9.22 -13.63
N TRP A 17 -8.59 8.52 -12.51
CA TRP A 17 -9.78 7.87 -11.98
C TRP A 17 -10.14 8.57 -10.70
N THR A 18 -11.17 9.43 -10.71
CA THR A 18 -11.47 10.23 -9.54
C THR A 18 -12.95 10.51 -9.36
N HIS A 19 -13.32 10.79 -8.11
CA HIS A 19 -14.67 11.12 -7.70
C HIS A 19 -15.62 9.98 -8.05
N PHE A 20 -15.51 8.89 -7.30
CA PHE A 20 -16.51 7.81 -7.27
C PHE A 20 -17.35 7.91 -5.98
N PRO A 21 -18.15 8.99 -5.80
CA PRO A 21 -18.98 9.15 -4.61
C PRO A 21 -20.26 8.32 -4.73
N SER A 22 -20.78 7.83 -3.59
CA SER A 22 -22.22 7.62 -3.45
C SER A 22 -22.87 8.86 -2.82
N TRP A 23 -24.10 9.17 -3.22
CA TRP A 23 -24.80 10.43 -2.90
C TRP A 23 -25.36 10.52 -1.46
N ASP A 24 -25.05 9.54 -0.59
CA ASP A 24 -25.52 9.45 0.80
C ASP A 24 -24.37 9.60 1.83
N ALA A 25 -24.72 9.75 3.12
CA ALA A 25 -23.80 10.14 4.19
C ALA A 25 -22.72 9.08 4.56
N ALA A 26 -21.69 9.57 5.28
CA ALA A 26 -20.53 8.98 5.97
C ALA A 26 -20.22 7.47 5.74
N TYR A 27 -19.51 7.15 4.65
CA TYR A 27 -18.98 5.81 4.33
C TYR A 27 -20.02 4.68 4.23
N ALA A 28 -19.91 3.88 3.17
CA ALA A 28 -20.70 2.67 3.02
C ALA A 28 -19.86 1.67 2.21
N ASP A 29 -19.45 0.59 2.88
CA ASP A 29 -18.86 -0.64 2.32
C ASP A 29 -19.87 -1.25 1.34
N ASN A 30 -19.81 -0.79 0.10
CA ASN A 30 -20.78 -1.05 -0.96
C ASN A 30 -20.08 -1.02 -2.34
N ASP A 31 -18.79 -1.40 -2.36
CA ASP A 31 -17.93 -1.45 -3.55
C ASP A 31 -17.91 -0.10 -4.31
N ASN A 32 -17.78 1.00 -3.57
CA ASN A 32 -17.64 2.34 -4.17
C ASN A 32 -16.22 2.62 -4.68
N ASP A 33 -15.56 1.58 -5.16
CA ASP A 33 -14.16 1.61 -5.58
C ASP A 33 -13.98 2.41 -6.86
N ALA A 34 -12.77 2.90 -7.12
CA ALA A 34 -12.47 3.29 -8.51
C ALA A 34 -12.38 2.04 -9.40
N MET A 35 -11.79 0.95 -8.89
CA MET A 35 -11.58 -0.28 -9.65
C MET A 35 -11.73 -1.53 -8.78
N TYR A 36 -12.63 -2.42 -9.18
CA TYR A 36 -12.73 -3.79 -8.68
C TYR A 36 -12.16 -4.75 -9.73
N LEU A 37 -10.95 -5.26 -9.48
CA LEU A 37 -10.08 -5.91 -10.47
C LEU A 37 -9.81 -7.37 -10.11
N SER A 38 -10.85 -8.20 -10.15
CA SER A 38 -10.85 -9.56 -9.58
C SER A 38 -10.52 -10.67 -10.57
N GLY A 39 -9.38 -11.34 -10.39
CA GLY A 39 -8.98 -12.43 -11.30
C GLY A 39 -8.58 -11.95 -12.72
N GLY A 40 -7.59 -12.58 -13.35
CA GLY A 40 -7.05 -12.13 -14.64
C GLY A 40 -5.80 -11.24 -14.53
N LYS A 41 -5.46 -10.47 -15.57
CA LYS A 41 -4.19 -9.72 -15.67
C LYS A 41 -4.45 -8.22 -15.75
N HIS A 42 -4.14 -7.49 -14.68
CA HIS A 42 -4.49 -6.08 -14.52
C HIS A 42 -3.25 -5.21 -14.35
N ARG A 43 -3.22 -4.07 -15.03
CA ARG A 43 -2.12 -3.11 -14.98
C ARG A 43 -2.67 -1.70 -14.78
N VAL A 44 -2.15 -0.99 -13.79
CA VAL A 44 -2.49 0.41 -13.53
C VAL A 44 -1.17 1.17 -13.51
N ILE A 45 -0.91 1.93 -14.58
CA ILE A 45 0.42 2.47 -14.87
C ILE A 45 0.32 3.97 -15.16
N ASP A 46 1.27 4.79 -14.71
CA ASP A 46 1.31 6.22 -15.02
C ASP A 46 -0.01 6.95 -14.68
N SER A 47 -0.74 6.52 -13.66
CA SER A 47 -2.14 6.94 -13.43
C SER A 47 -2.31 7.68 -12.10
N VAL A 48 -3.47 8.32 -11.93
CA VAL A 48 -3.93 8.88 -10.65
C VAL A 48 -5.27 8.25 -10.31
N ILE A 49 -5.41 7.76 -9.08
CA ILE A 49 -6.64 7.24 -8.50
C ILE A 49 -6.94 8.07 -7.27
N ALA A 50 -8.10 8.73 -7.19
CA ALA A 50 -8.36 9.63 -6.08
C ALA A 50 -9.83 9.79 -5.67
N HIS A 51 -10.08 10.05 -4.39
CA HIS A 51 -11.40 10.47 -3.89
C HIS A 51 -12.50 9.44 -4.15
N THR A 52 -12.25 8.21 -3.74
CA THR A 52 -13.22 7.11 -3.71
C THR A 52 -13.92 7.07 -2.35
N LYS A 53 -15.20 6.68 -2.32
CA LYS A 53 -15.93 6.46 -1.06
C LYS A 53 -15.58 5.11 -0.41
N ASP A 54 -14.86 4.27 -1.14
CA ASP A 54 -14.36 2.98 -0.73
C ASP A 54 -12.90 2.87 -1.22
N ASP A 55 -12.50 1.79 -1.87
CA ASP A 55 -11.12 1.56 -2.26
C ASP A 55 -10.70 2.32 -3.51
N GLY A 56 -9.43 2.71 -3.56
CA GLY A 56 -8.82 3.14 -4.81
C GLY A 56 -8.80 1.98 -5.80
N ILE A 57 -8.19 0.87 -5.41
CA ILE A 57 -8.09 -0.35 -6.21
C ILE A 57 -8.35 -1.54 -5.29
N ASP A 58 -9.43 -2.28 -5.53
CA ASP A 58 -9.63 -3.61 -4.95
C ASP A 58 -9.20 -4.69 -5.96
N SER A 59 -8.34 -5.61 -5.54
CA SER A 59 -7.97 -6.76 -6.37
C SER A 59 -8.98 -7.92 -6.34
N GLY A 60 -10.06 -7.78 -5.57
CA GLY A 60 -11.29 -8.56 -5.50
C GLY A 60 -11.14 -10.05 -5.14
N ALA A 61 -12.18 -10.63 -4.54
CA ALA A 61 -12.15 -11.99 -3.99
C ALA A 61 -12.68 -13.10 -4.92
N THR A 62 -12.82 -12.84 -6.22
CA THR A 62 -13.43 -13.76 -7.20
C THR A 62 -12.50 -14.14 -8.36
N GLY A 63 -12.70 -15.34 -8.90
CA GLY A 63 -11.97 -15.83 -10.07
C GLY A 63 -10.64 -16.53 -9.76
N ASN A 64 -9.99 -17.03 -10.80
CA ASN A 64 -8.95 -18.07 -10.72
C ASN A 64 -7.53 -17.49 -10.50
N GLY A 65 -7.40 -16.33 -9.86
CA GLY A 65 -6.11 -15.67 -9.62
C GLY A 65 -5.61 -14.81 -10.78
N GLY A 66 -4.31 -14.72 -11.02
CA GLY A 66 -3.70 -13.88 -12.06
C GLY A 66 -2.74 -12.83 -11.50
N SER A 67 -2.70 -11.62 -12.06
CA SER A 67 -1.78 -10.59 -11.56
C SER A 67 -2.34 -9.16 -11.57
N LEU A 68 -1.97 -8.36 -10.58
CA LEU A 68 -2.15 -6.91 -10.56
C LEU A 68 -0.76 -6.25 -10.50
N VAL A 69 -0.50 -5.28 -11.39
CA VAL A 69 0.68 -4.42 -11.23
C VAL A 69 0.24 -2.97 -11.19
N VAL A 70 0.59 -2.27 -10.11
CA VAL A 70 0.43 -0.83 -9.97
C VAL A 70 1.82 -0.20 -10.04
N HIS A 71 2.04 0.69 -11.00
CA HIS A 71 3.37 1.23 -11.26
C HIS A 71 3.34 2.71 -11.63
N ASN A 72 4.25 3.50 -11.06
CA ASN A 72 4.37 4.93 -11.35
C ASN A 72 3.01 5.65 -11.24
N THR A 73 2.32 5.44 -10.13
CA THR A 73 0.91 5.81 -9.94
C THR A 73 0.75 6.56 -8.63
N ILE A 74 -0.23 7.47 -8.57
CA ILE A 74 -0.65 8.13 -7.33
C ILE A 74 -2.01 7.59 -6.95
N VAL A 75 -2.16 7.17 -5.70
CA VAL A 75 -3.43 6.75 -5.11
C VAL A 75 -3.67 7.62 -3.89
N GLU A 76 -4.76 8.40 -3.86
CA GLU A 76 -4.96 9.33 -2.76
C GLU A 76 -6.40 9.57 -2.32
N GLY A 77 -6.59 9.87 -1.04
CA GLY A 77 -7.88 10.30 -0.52
C GLY A 77 -8.99 9.26 -0.70
N CYS A 78 -8.65 7.97 -0.65
CA CYS A 78 -9.61 6.87 -0.68
C CYS A 78 -10.14 6.66 0.75
N MET A 79 -11.46 6.61 0.94
CA MET A 79 -12.02 6.57 2.30
C MET A 79 -11.65 5.29 3.07
N HIS A 80 -11.47 4.17 2.38
CA HIS A 80 -11.10 2.89 2.98
C HIS A 80 -9.65 2.53 2.61
N GLU A 81 -9.39 1.66 1.63
CA GLU A 81 -8.02 1.37 1.19
C GLU A 81 -7.58 2.23 0.00
N GLY A 82 -6.30 2.59 -0.05
CA GLY A 82 -5.69 2.97 -1.32
C GLY A 82 -5.65 1.78 -2.28
N VAL A 83 -5.11 0.66 -1.81
CA VAL A 83 -5.12 -0.61 -2.54
C VAL A 83 -5.48 -1.76 -1.59
N ALA A 84 -6.67 -2.35 -1.79
CA ALA A 84 -7.10 -3.56 -1.11
C ALA A 84 -6.64 -4.80 -1.89
N LEU A 85 -5.94 -5.69 -1.19
CA LEU A 85 -5.40 -6.92 -1.75
C LEU A 85 -6.29 -8.09 -1.32
N SER A 86 -7.08 -8.50 -2.30
CA SER A 86 -8.04 -9.60 -2.19
C SER A 86 -7.80 -10.66 -3.26
N SER A 87 -8.17 -11.91 -2.96
CA SER A 87 -8.18 -13.02 -3.93
C SER A 87 -9.17 -14.10 -3.52
N ASP A 88 -9.70 -14.83 -4.50
CA ASP A 88 -10.43 -16.07 -4.25
C ASP A 88 -9.62 -17.01 -3.32
N PRO A 89 -10.25 -17.69 -2.34
CA PRO A 89 -9.56 -18.56 -1.38
C PRO A 89 -8.71 -19.67 -2.01
N ASN A 90 -8.96 -20.04 -3.27
CA ASN A 90 -8.19 -21.01 -4.03
C ASN A 90 -7.43 -20.37 -5.22
N GLY A 91 -7.57 -19.07 -5.43
CA GLY A 91 -6.96 -18.32 -6.50
C GLY A 91 -5.47 -18.05 -6.24
N HIS A 92 -4.65 -18.15 -7.28
CA HIS A 92 -3.24 -17.78 -7.21
C HIS A 92 -3.04 -16.37 -7.79
N ARG A 93 -2.93 -15.37 -6.92
CA ARG A 93 -2.86 -13.95 -7.30
C ARG A 93 -1.51 -13.35 -6.99
N GLU A 94 -0.90 -12.69 -7.97
CA GLU A 94 0.38 -12.01 -7.80
C GLU A 94 0.23 -10.49 -7.93
N VAL A 95 0.68 -9.75 -6.93
CA VAL A 95 0.56 -8.30 -6.91
C VAL A 95 1.93 -7.65 -6.80
N VAL A 96 2.17 -6.65 -7.65
CA VAL A 96 3.37 -5.80 -7.54
C VAL A 96 2.96 -4.34 -7.56
N ILE A 97 3.25 -3.62 -6.48
CA ILE A 97 3.03 -2.19 -6.36
C ILE A 97 4.40 -1.54 -6.32
N SER A 98 4.67 -0.62 -7.24
CA SER A 98 6.01 -0.03 -7.36
C SER A 98 5.99 1.43 -7.77
N HIS A 99 6.96 2.22 -7.30
CA HIS A 99 7.06 3.63 -7.66
C HIS A 99 5.72 4.36 -7.49
N THR A 100 4.98 3.99 -6.45
CA THR A 100 3.61 4.44 -6.24
C THR A 100 3.59 5.30 -5.00
N ILE A 101 2.86 6.41 -5.06
CA ILE A 101 2.55 7.24 -3.90
C ILE A 101 1.16 6.86 -3.44
N VAL A 102 1.02 6.44 -2.18
CA VAL A 102 -0.28 6.19 -1.55
C VAL A 102 -0.44 7.14 -0.37
N GLN A 103 -1.50 7.96 -0.35
CA GLN A 103 -1.65 8.97 0.69
C GLN A 103 -3.09 9.36 1.04
N TYR A 104 -3.29 9.83 2.27
CA TYR A 104 -4.59 10.30 2.75
C TYR A 104 -5.72 9.24 2.66
N CYS A 105 -5.36 7.97 2.73
CA CYS A 105 -6.34 6.88 2.82
C CYS A 105 -6.54 6.45 4.28
N GLN A 106 -7.63 5.79 4.62
CA GLN A 106 -7.70 5.14 5.94
C GLN A 106 -6.59 4.08 6.03
N GLN A 107 -6.53 3.18 5.05
CA GLN A 107 -5.47 2.19 4.92
C GLN A 107 -4.73 2.44 3.60
N GLY A 108 -3.41 2.55 3.60
CA GLY A 108 -2.65 2.75 2.37
C GLY A 108 -2.72 1.51 1.49
N ILE A 109 -2.16 0.41 1.97
CA ILE A 109 -2.25 -0.90 1.31
C ILE A 109 -2.65 -1.94 2.35
N GLU A 110 -3.68 -2.70 2.08
CA GLU A 110 -4.18 -3.76 2.97
C GLU A 110 -4.11 -5.12 2.29
N SER A 111 -3.57 -6.12 3.00
CA SER A 111 -3.73 -7.54 2.66
C SER A 111 -4.82 -8.14 3.53
N GLY A 112 -6.07 -7.92 3.11
CA GLY A 112 -7.28 -8.16 3.89
C GLY A 112 -7.93 -9.51 3.63
N TYR A 113 -8.08 -9.94 2.38
CA TYR A 113 -8.78 -11.19 2.05
C TYR A 113 -8.00 -12.02 1.02
N ALA A 114 -6.98 -12.74 1.46
CA ALA A 114 -5.99 -13.34 0.59
C ALA A 114 -5.84 -14.85 0.81
N SER A 115 -5.72 -15.62 -0.29
CA SER A 115 -5.43 -17.05 -0.24
C SER A 115 -3.96 -17.31 0.09
N LYS A 116 -3.64 -18.55 0.46
CA LYS A 116 -2.24 -19.02 0.65
C LYS A 116 -1.36 -18.87 -0.58
N GLN A 117 -1.98 -18.79 -1.76
CA GLN A 117 -1.28 -18.65 -3.03
C GLN A 117 -1.20 -17.19 -3.49
N HIS A 118 -1.76 -16.24 -2.74
CA HIS A 118 -1.62 -14.82 -2.99
C HIS A 118 -0.23 -14.34 -2.56
N THR A 119 0.52 -13.71 -3.46
CA THR A 119 1.80 -13.06 -3.15
C THR A 119 1.77 -11.61 -3.60
N ALA A 120 2.17 -10.69 -2.73
CA ALA A 120 2.21 -9.26 -2.98
C ALA A 120 3.57 -8.68 -2.62
N SER A 121 4.11 -7.82 -3.48
CA SER A 121 5.31 -7.03 -3.18
C SER A 121 5.07 -5.56 -3.38
N ILE A 122 5.42 -4.78 -2.36
CA ILE A 122 5.43 -3.32 -2.40
C ILE A 122 6.88 -2.87 -2.45
N THR A 123 7.25 -2.14 -3.50
CA THR A 123 8.64 -1.72 -3.71
C THR A 123 8.79 -0.27 -4.14
N SER A 124 9.90 0.39 -3.79
CA SER A 124 10.26 1.72 -4.32
C SER A 124 9.13 2.74 -4.22
N SER A 125 8.33 2.69 -3.16
CA SER A 125 7.08 3.45 -3.03
C SER A 125 7.11 4.38 -1.81
N LEU A 126 6.21 5.35 -1.78
CA LEU A 126 5.99 6.24 -0.64
C LEU A 126 4.55 6.06 -0.17
N ILE A 127 4.38 5.68 1.10
CA ILE A 127 3.05 5.53 1.71
C ILE A 127 3.00 6.45 2.90
N GLN A 128 2.16 7.48 2.83
CA GLN A 128 2.19 8.56 3.80
C GLN A 128 0.83 9.12 4.17
N LYS A 129 0.71 9.65 5.40
CA LYS A 129 -0.50 10.35 5.86
C LYS A 129 -1.77 9.51 5.74
N CYS A 130 -1.64 8.19 5.85
CA CYS A 130 -2.76 7.27 6.04
C CYS A 130 -2.97 7.00 7.54
N SER A 131 -4.16 6.56 7.94
CA SER A 131 -4.34 6.08 9.32
C SER A 131 -3.52 4.81 9.56
N VAL A 132 -3.52 3.87 8.61
CA VAL A 132 -2.58 2.74 8.56
C VAL A 132 -1.84 2.79 7.23
N GLY A 133 -0.51 2.83 7.24
CA GLY A 133 0.30 2.82 6.02
C GLY A 133 0.16 1.49 5.28
N VAL A 134 0.63 0.41 5.89
CA VAL A 134 0.46 -0.95 5.36
C VAL A 134 -0.11 -1.88 6.41
N ARG A 135 -1.16 -2.62 6.06
CA ARG A 135 -1.77 -3.62 6.93
C ARG A 135 -1.65 -5.02 6.36
N TYR A 136 -1.26 -5.94 7.23
CA TYR A 136 -1.54 -7.35 7.07
C TYR A 136 -2.68 -7.73 8.03
N GLY A 137 -3.80 -8.18 7.49
CA GLY A 137 -5.03 -8.39 8.23
C GLY A 137 -6.16 -7.49 7.74
N ASP A 138 -7.34 -7.64 8.34
CA ASP A 138 -8.58 -7.02 7.88
C ASP A 138 -9.37 -6.43 9.06
N ASN A 139 -10.22 -5.45 8.80
CA ASN A 139 -11.23 -4.97 9.75
C ASN A 139 -12.29 -6.04 10.05
N TYR A 140 -12.51 -7.00 9.16
CA TYR A 140 -13.50 -8.05 9.35
C TYR A 140 -12.95 -9.25 10.14
N HIS A 141 -13.65 -9.63 11.21
CA HIS A 141 -13.26 -10.79 12.03
C HIS A 141 -13.43 -12.14 11.30
N TRP A 142 -14.16 -12.15 10.19
CA TRP A 142 -14.41 -13.33 9.37
C TRP A 142 -13.44 -13.45 8.19
N SER A 143 -12.61 -12.43 7.95
CA SER A 143 -11.70 -12.41 6.82
C SER A 143 -10.61 -13.47 6.93
N HIS A 144 -10.12 -13.91 5.78
CA HIS A 144 -9.08 -14.93 5.64
C HIS A 144 -7.82 -14.26 5.10
N CYS A 145 -6.83 -14.01 5.95
CA CYS A 145 -5.60 -13.29 5.58
C CYS A 145 -4.43 -14.28 5.46
N ASP A 146 -4.46 -15.18 4.48
CA ASP A 146 -3.49 -16.28 4.38
C ASP A 146 -2.35 -16.03 3.35
N GLY A 147 -2.32 -14.88 2.68
CA GLY A 147 -1.36 -14.53 1.63
C GLY A 147 0.02 -14.12 2.11
N LYS A 148 0.92 -13.78 1.18
CA LYS A 148 2.25 -13.23 1.51
C LYS A 148 2.37 -11.79 1.06
N LEU A 149 2.85 -10.91 1.93
CA LEU A 149 3.09 -9.50 1.66
C LEU A 149 4.54 -9.14 2.00
N THR A 150 5.27 -8.63 1.02
CA THR A 150 6.68 -8.24 1.16
C THR A 150 6.86 -6.75 0.91
N LEU A 151 7.54 -6.04 1.83
CA LEU A 151 7.86 -4.61 1.69
C LEU A 151 9.35 -4.41 1.46
N GLN A 152 9.71 -3.58 0.48
CA GLN A 152 11.09 -3.46 0.00
C GLN A 152 11.34 -2.04 -0.48
N ASN A 153 12.47 -1.40 -0.19
CA ASN A 153 12.80 -0.08 -0.78
C ASN A 153 11.68 0.97 -0.65
N THR A 154 10.86 0.88 0.40
CA THR A 154 9.61 1.65 0.54
C THR A 154 9.72 2.53 1.76
N THR A 155 9.26 3.77 1.63
CA THR A 155 9.21 4.73 2.73
C THR A 155 7.80 4.81 3.28
N LEU A 156 7.64 4.55 4.57
CA LEU A 156 6.41 4.78 5.31
C LEU A 156 6.60 6.01 6.19
N ALA A 157 5.79 7.04 6.00
CA ALA A 157 6.02 8.34 6.64
C ALA A 157 4.73 9.02 7.08
N GLN A 158 4.72 9.62 8.27
CA GLN A 158 3.59 10.46 8.71
C GLN A 158 2.23 9.76 8.71
N ASN A 159 2.19 8.42 8.71
CA ASN A 159 0.97 7.67 8.95
C ASN A 159 0.64 7.70 10.45
N GLU A 160 -0.61 7.52 10.86
CA GLU A 160 -0.89 7.31 12.30
C GLU A 160 -0.26 6.00 12.79
N VAL A 161 -0.26 5.00 11.91
CA VAL A 161 0.41 3.71 12.05
C VAL A 161 1.17 3.44 10.76
N ASN A 162 2.49 3.20 10.78
CA ASN A 162 3.17 2.82 9.54
C ASN A 162 2.82 1.41 9.08
N VAL A 163 2.91 0.45 9.99
CA VAL A 163 2.67 -0.97 9.72
C VAL A 163 1.69 -1.50 10.74
N MET A 164 0.71 -2.30 10.34
CA MET A 164 -0.17 -3.04 11.25
C MET A 164 -0.19 -4.51 10.85
N ASN A 165 0.39 -5.38 11.66
CA ASN A 165 0.34 -6.82 11.51
C ASN A 165 -0.64 -7.40 12.53
N TYR A 166 -1.92 -7.50 12.18
CA TYR A 166 -2.94 -8.04 13.07
C TYR A 166 -4.10 -8.64 12.30
N GLU A 167 -4.21 -9.96 12.36
CA GLU A 167 -5.33 -10.68 11.77
C GLU A 167 -6.45 -10.80 12.80
N ARG A 168 -7.54 -10.05 12.61
CA ARG A 168 -8.65 -9.98 13.57
C ARG A 168 -9.32 -11.33 13.81
N ARG A 169 -9.32 -12.22 12.81
CA ARG A 169 -9.89 -13.57 12.92
C ARG A 169 -9.18 -14.43 13.95
N TYR A 170 -7.84 -14.38 13.98
CA TYR A 170 -7.04 -15.17 14.93
C TYR A 170 -6.61 -14.35 16.16
N GLN A 171 -6.81 -13.03 16.14
CA GLN A 171 -6.44 -12.08 17.19
C GLN A 171 -4.94 -12.08 17.51
N VAL A 172 -4.11 -12.36 16.51
CA VAL A 172 -2.66 -12.45 16.63
C VAL A 172 -1.99 -11.81 15.40
N PRO A 173 -0.74 -11.33 15.51
CA PRO A 173 0.07 -10.99 14.34
C PRO A 173 0.36 -12.25 13.51
N GLN A 174 0.61 -12.06 12.21
CA GLN A 174 1.12 -13.13 11.36
C GLN A 174 2.63 -13.32 11.49
N ASP A 175 3.08 -14.53 11.16
CA ASP A 175 4.48 -14.92 11.18
C ASP A 175 5.29 -14.14 10.11
N PRO A 176 6.59 -13.85 10.37
CA PRO A 176 7.48 -13.26 9.37
C PRO A 176 7.47 -13.98 8.02
N GLU A 177 7.14 -15.28 7.94
CA GLU A 177 7.00 -15.96 6.65
C GLU A 177 5.94 -15.31 5.72
N TYR A 178 4.90 -14.71 6.29
CA TYR A 178 3.76 -14.13 5.57
C TYR A 178 3.87 -12.61 5.41
N PHE A 179 4.47 -11.92 6.39
CA PHE A 179 4.62 -10.47 6.33
C PHE A 179 6.01 -10.03 6.77
N HIS A 180 6.81 -9.55 5.80
CA HIS A 180 8.22 -9.26 6.02
C HIS A 180 8.80 -8.28 5.00
N SER A 181 10.09 -7.98 5.15
CA SER A 181 10.93 -7.36 4.12
C SER A 181 11.97 -8.36 3.59
N GLU A 182 12.17 -8.41 2.27
CA GLU A 182 13.27 -9.19 1.66
C GLU A 182 14.15 -8.32 0.77
N GLY A 183 15.45 -8.64 0.72
CA GLY A 183 16.49 -7.94 -0.05
C GLY A 183 16.23 -7.78 -1.54
N VAL A 184 15.45 -8.68 -2.15
CA VAL A 184 15.21 -8.71 -3.60
C VAL A 184 13.77 -9.11 -3.91
N LEU A 185 13.21 -8.57 -5.00
CA LEU A 185 11.97 -9.10 -5.56
C LEU A 185 12.17 -10.54 -6.03
N SER A 186 11.14 -11.37 -5.87
CA SER A 186 11.12 -12.68 -6.53
C SER A 186 11.28 -12.51 -8.04
N GLN A 187 11.92 -13.47 -8.71
CA GLN A 187 12.13 -13.42 -10.16
C GLN A 187 10.83 -13.22 -10.93
N ARG A 188 9.72 -13.77 -10.41
CA ARG A 188 8.40 -13.67 -11.01
C ARG A 188 7.80 -12.27 -10.86
N HIS A 189 7.85 -11.68 -9.65
CA HIS A 189 7.40 -10.31 -9.42
C HIS A 189 8.26 -9.29 -10.18
N TRP A 190 9.58 -9.49 -10.24
CA TRP A 190 10.47 -8.67 -11.05
C TRP A 190 10.08 -8.71 -12.53
N LYS A 191 9.80 -9.90 -13.07
CA LYS A 191 9.38 -10.05 -14.46
C LYS A 191 8.05 -9.34 -14.75
N LEU A 192 7.06 -9.49 -13.87
CA LEU A 192 5.77 -8.79 -13.98
C LEU A 192 5.95 -7.27 -14.03
N LEU A 193 6.79 -6.76 -13.15
CA LEU A 193 7.10 -5.34 -13.05
C LEU A 193 7.85 -4.83 -14.30
N GLN A 194 8.88 -5.55 -14.77
CA GLN A 194 9.59 -5.21 -16.01
C GLN A 194 8.66 -5.13 -17.21
N ASP A 195 7.74 -6.08 -17.33
CA ASP A 195 6.80 -6.12 -18.46
C ASP A 195 5.79 -4.97 -18.38
N ALA A 196 5.31 -4.61 -17.17
CA ALA A 196 4.41 -3.48 -16.95
C ALA A 196 5.09 -2.12 -17.18
N ALA A 197 6.33 -1.96 -16.70
CA ALA A 197 7.08 -0.71 -16.84
C ALA A 197 7.52 -0.43 -18.29
N ARG A 198 7.32 -1.36 -19.22
CA ARG A 198 7.66 -1.15 -20.63
C ARG A 198 6.82 0.00 -21.22
N GLY A 199 7.49 1.08 -21.59
CA GLY A 199 6.87 2.31 -22.08
C GLY A 199 6.20 3.17 -21.00
N SER A 200 6.43 2.85 -19.72
CA SER A 200 6.04 3.70 -18.58
C SER A 200 6.76 5.04 -18.70
N ALA A 201 6.20 6.10 -18.12
CA ALA A 201 6.93 7.36 -17.97
C ALA A 201 8.14 7.18 -17.04
N LEU A 202 8.14 6.12 -16.22
CA LEU A 202 9.25 5.70 -15.39
C LEU A 202 9.72 4.27 -15.78
N PRO A 203 10.50 4.11 -16.85
CA PRO A 203 10.99 2.80 -17.26
C PRO A 203 12.02 2.25 -16.25
N LEU A 204 12.11 0.92 -16.17
CA LEU A 204 13.06 0.26 -15.27
C LEU A 204 14.37 -0.05 -16.00
N ALA A 205 15.48 0.45 -15.45
CA ALA A 205 16.81 0.22 -15.99
C ALA A 205 17.54 -0.98 -15.35
N ALA A 206 17.25 -1.29 -14.08
CA ALA A 206 17.85 -2.38 -13.32
C ALA A 206 16.92 -2.80 -12.17
N ALA A 207 17.21 -3.97 -11.57
CA ALA A 207 16.53 -4.38 -10.34
C ALA A 207 16.79 -3.35 -9.22
N PRO A 208 15.84 -3.16 -8.29
CA PRO A 208 16.07 -2.32 -7.12
C PRO A 208 17.33 -2.80 -6.37
N PRO A 209 18.10 -1.89 -5.75
CA PRO A 209 19.21 -2.29 -4.87
C PRO A 209 18.70 -3.11 -3.68
N GLU A 210 19.62 -3.58 -2.83
CA GLU A 210 19.29 -4.28 -1.57
C GLU A 210 18.14 -3.60 -0.83
N ALA A 211 17.23 -4.41 -0.27
CA ALA A 211 16.02 -3.86 0.33
C ALA A 211 16.30 -2.99 1.55
N VAL A 212 15.72 -1.80 1.51
CA VAL A 212 15.69 -0.85 2.60
C VAL A 212 14.23 -0.44 2.85
N VAL A 213 13.67 -0.81 4.00
CA VAL A 213 12.38 -0.25 4.42
C VAL A 213 12.64 0.89 5.39
N MET A 214 12.29 2.11 4.98
CA MET A 214 12.44 3.29 5.81
C MET A 214 11.12 3.58 6.53
N LEU A 215 11.14 3.49 7.86
CA LEU A 215 10.00 3.82 8.71
C LEU A 215 10.29 5.14 9.41
N LEU A 216 9.74 6.23 8.89
CA LEU A 216 9.80 7.52 9.58
C LEU A 216 8.76 7.55 10.70
N MET A 217 8.95 8.36 11.73
CA MET A 217 8.03 8.40 12.89
C MET A 217 6.55 8.46 12.48
N ASP A 218 5.76 7.53 13.03
CA ASP A 218 4.31 7.59 12.95
C ASP A 218 3.77 8.72 13.85
N VAL A 219 2.57 9.21 13.55
CA VAL A 219 1.98 10.37 14.25
C VAL A 219 1.64 10.01 15.70
N ARG A 220 1.19 8.77 15.97
CA ARG A 220 0.83 8.34 17.33
C ARG A 220 2.04 8.32 18.27
N ARG A 221 3.23 7.96 17.81
CA ARG A 221 4.47 8.02 18.61
C ARG A 221 4.85 9.45 19.00
N ARG A 222 4.42 10.46 18.24
CA ARG A 222 4.60 11.87 18.62
C ARG A 222 3.65 12.30 19.73
N GLU A 223 2.47 11.68 19.80
CA GLU A 223 1.39 12.08 20.71
C GLU A 223 1.30 11.23 21.99
N LEU A 224 1.91 10.03 22.01
CA LEU A 224 1.94 9.19 23.20
C LEU A 224 2.87 9.79 24.27
N PRO A 225 2.40 10.03 25.51
CA PRO A 225 3.29 10.19 26.64
C PRO A 225 4.22 8.97 26.74
N LYS A 226 5.46 9.14 27.23
CA LYS A 226 6.45 8.07 27.49
C LYS A 226 6.00 7.07 28.58
N THR A 227 4.73 6.68 28.60
CA THR A 227 4.12 5.78 29.58
C THR A 227 3.77 4.45 28.91
N GLY A 228 4.67 3.48 29.02
CA GLY A 228 4.37 2.08 29.34
C GLY A 228 3.51 1.20 28.41
N TRP A 229 2.99 1.67 27.28
CA TRP A 229 2.29 0.79 26.32
C TRP A 229 3.29 0.00 25.47
N GLU A 230 4.02 -0.92 26.11
CA GLU A 230 4.98 -1.80 25.42
C GLU A 230 4.31 -2.97 24.67
N GLY A 231 3.03 -3.23 24.92
CA GLY A 231 2.33 -4.44 24.43
C GLY A 231 1.88 -4.41 22.96
N CYS A 232 2.02 -3.31 22.24
CA CYS A 232 1.65 -3.21 20.82
C CYS A 232 2.85 -3.06 19.87
N LYS A 233 4.09 -3.11 20.40
CA LYS A 233 5.29 -2.88 19.58
C LYS A 233 5.36 -3.87 18.40
N ASP A 234 5.14 -5.16 18.65
CA ASP A 234 5.23 -6.19 17.62
C ASP A 234 4.13 -6.08 16.56
N MET A 235 2.94 -5.61 16.94
CA MET A 235 1.81 -5.38 16.02
C MET A 235 2.10 -4.24 15.03
N PHE A 236 2.99 -3.31 15.38
CA PHE A 236 3.30 -2.13 14.56
C PHE A 236 4.70 -2.14 13.94
N LEU A 237 5.44 -3.23 14.10
CA LEU A 237 6.75 -3.43 13.50
C LEU A 237 6.64 -4.38 12.32
N LEU A 238 7.44 -4.14 11.28
CA LEU A 238 7.62 -5.09 10.20
C LEU A 238 8.61 -6.18 10.64
N PRO A 239 8.21 -7.47 10.73
CA PRO A 239 9.11 -8.53 11.13
C PRO A 239 10.22 -8.77 10.08
N GLY A 240 11.44 -9.09 10.54
CA GLY A 240 12.56 -9.49 9.66
C GLY A 240 13.39 -8.36 9.03
N ASN A 241 13.15 -7.09 9.40
CA ASN A 241 13.98 -5.98 8.92
C ASN A 241 15.21 -5.76 9.82
N ASN A 242 16.41 -6.11 9.33
CA ASN A 242 17.68 -5.93 10.05
C ASN A 242 18.23 -4.49 9.96
N THR A 243 17.62 -3.60 9.18
CA THR A 243 18.07 -2.22 8.89
C THR A 243 16.96 -1.20 9.13
N LEU A 244 16.26 -1.33 10.26
CA LEU A 244 15.34 -0.30 10.75
C LEU A 244 16.15 0.97 11.09
N ILE A 245 16.19 1.93 10.17
CA ILE A 245 16.57 3.31 10.48
C ILE A 245 15.30 4.00 10.95
N VAL A 246 15.02 3.88 12.25
CA VAL A 246 14.12 4.81 12.92
C VAL A 246 14.98 6.02 13.25
N ASP A 247 14.78 7.13 12.53
CA ASP A 247 15.28 8.41 13.02
C ASP A 247 14.48 8.73 14.29
N GLU A 248 14.96 8.24 15.44
CA GLU A 248 14.60 8.75 16.75
C GLU A 248 15.18 10.16 16.82
N VAL A 249 14.43 11.14 16.32
CA VAL A 249 14.74 12.55 16.56
C VAL A 249 14.64 12.76 18.07
N VAL A 250 15.78 12.70 18.73
CA VAL A 250 15.95 13.12 20.12
C VAL A 250 15.52 14.57 20.20
N ASP A 251 14.51 14.84 21.02
CA ASP A 251 13.96 16.16 21.40
C ASP A 251 14.84 17.34 20.97
N ALA A 252 14.58 17.89 19.79
CA ALA A 252 15.05 19.22 19.41
C ALA A 252 13.89 20.18 19.65
N GLU A 253 13.90 20.78 20.84
CA GLU A 253 13.10 21.95 21.16
C GLU A 253 13.22 23.02 20.06
N ALA A 254 12.09 23.67 19.77
CA ALA A 254 11.92 24.89 18.98
C ALA A 254 12.16 24.80 17.46
N PHE A 255 11.06 24.63 16.71
CA PHE A 255 10.91 25.23 15.38
C PHE A 255 9.72 26.20 15.38
N THR A 256 9.92 27.35 16.00
CA THR A 256 9.27 28.59 15.57
C THR A 256 10.30 29.37 14.77
N GLU A 257 10.20 29.37 13.44
CA GLU A 257 10.45 30.56 12.62
C GLU A 257 10.10 30.27 11.15
N GLU A 258 9.29 31.15 10.59
CA GLU A 258 8.96 31.22 9.16
C GLU A 258 10.25 31.35 8.32
N LEU A 259 10.52 30.40 7.42
CA LEU A 259 11.54 30.64 6.40
C LEU A 259 10.93 31.43 5.24
N ARG A 260 11.20 32.75 5.25
CA ARG A 260 11.00 33.62 4.09
C ARG A 260 11.92 33.17 2.96
N VAL A 261 11.32 32.79 1.84
CA VAL A 261 12.03 32.60 0.57
C VAL A 261 12.46 33.99 0.08
N THR A 262 13.77 34.21 -0.07
CA THR A 262 14.34 35.50 -0.50
C THR A 262 14.97 35.47 -1.89
N GLU A 263 14.79 34.40 -2.67
CA GLU A 263 15.33 34.35 -4.04
C GLU A 263 14.34 33.71 -5.04
N ASP A 264 14.42 34.18 -6.28
CA ASP A 264 13.56 33.79 -7.39
C ASP A 264 13.86 32.35 -7.83
N VAL A 265 12.87 31.45 -7.71
CA VAL A 265 12.94 30.09 -8.25
C VAL A 265 12.20 30.04 -9.57
N THR A 266 12.95 29.87 -10.66
CA THR A 266 12.38 29.59 -11.99
C THR A 266 12.18 28.09 -12.14
N VAL A 267 10.93 27.66 -12.30
CA VAL A 267 10.58 26.28 -12.69
C VAL A 267 10.26 26.29 -14.18
N THR A 268 11.11 25.66 -14.98
CA THR A 268 10.86 25.40 -16.41
C THR A 268 10.25 24.01 -16.59
N PHE A 269 9.20 23.94 -17.43
CA PHE A 269 8.51 22.73 -17.85
C PHE A 269 9.32 21.92 -18.87
#